data_AF-A0A951I4W4-F1
#
_entry.id   AF-A0A951I4W4-F1
#
_cell.length_a   1.000
_cell.length_b   1.000
_cell.length_c   1.000
_cell.angle_alpha   90.00
_cell.angle_beta   90.00
_cell.angle_gamma   90.00
#
_symmetry.space_group_name_H-M   'P 1'
#
loop_
_entity.id
_entity.type
_entity.pdbx_description
1 polymer ?
#
loop_
_entity_poly.entity_id
_entity_poly.type
_entity_poly.pdbx_seq_one_letter_code
_entity_poly.pdbx_strand_id
1 'polypeptide(L)' 'MGYGIDAVYQNRGYVTEAVRAMIAWAFREPECLFVTAPHTARSNPASNRVLEKAGMRVYHQTETELFWRVSRETFIPG' A
#
# COMPACT_ATOMS: atom_id res chain seq x y z
N MET A 1 9.24 8.65 10.20
CA MET A 1 9.42 8.86 8.74
C MET A 1 8.41 7.98 7.98
N GLY A 2 7.95 8.38 6.80
CA GLY A 2 7.01 7.59 5.98
C GLY A 2 7.72 7.03 4.75
N TYR A 3 7.51 5.75 4.44
CA TYR A 3 8.11 5.09 3.27
C TYR A 3 7.10 5.04 2.13
N GLY A 4 7.51 5.51 0.95
CA GLY A 4 6.76 5.35 -0.30
C GLY A 4 7.14 4.05 -0.99
N ILE A 5 6.17 3.19 -1.28
CA ILE A 5 6.38 2.00 -2.12
C ILE A 5 6.07 2.42 -3.56
N ASP A 6 7.11 2.56 -4.39
CA ASP A 6 6.92 2.74 -5.83
C ASP A 6 6.29 1.47 -6.42
N ALA A 7 5.14 1.66 -7.08
CA ALA A 7 4.22 0.61 -7.49
C ALA A 7 4.71 -0.20 -8.72
N VAL A 8 5.84 -0.90 -8.62
CA VAL A 8 6.50 -1.58 -9.76
C VAL A 8 6.17 -3.08 -9.89
N TYR A 9 5.18 -3.63 -9.18
CA TYR A 9 4.94 -5.08 -9.26
C TYR A 9 3.51 -5.45 -9.69
N GLN A 10 3.37 -5.93 -10.93
CA GLN A 10 2.16 -6.55 -11.49
C GLN A 10 2.39 -8.05 -11.75
N ASN A 11 1.81 -8.95 -10.94
CA ASN A 11 1.40 -10.29 -11.38
C ASN A 11 0.36 -10.96 -10.45
N ARG A 12 -0.84 -11.17 -11.00
CA ARG A 12 -2.20 -11.07 -10.40
C ARG A 12 -2.61 -12.05 -9.27
N GLY A 13 -1.69 -12.81 -8.68
CA GLY A 13 -1.97 -13.70 -7.53
C GLY A 13 -1.01 -13.51 -6.36
N TYR A 14 0.25 -13.20 -6.65
CA TYR A 14 1.31 -13.02 -5.64
C TYR A 14 1.45 -11.57 -5.16
N VAL A 15 0.83 -10.59 -5.85
CA VAL A 15 1.05 -9.17 -5.52
C VAL A 15 0.54 -8.81 -4.13
N THR A 16 -0.62 -9.32 -3.69
CA THR A 16 -1.14 -8.96 -2.35
C THR A 16 -0.20 -9.41 -1.24
N GLU A 17 0.30 -10.65 -1.31
CA GLU A 17 1.24 -11.16 -0.31
C GLU A 17 2.62 -10.50 -0.43
N ALA A 18 3.09 -10.20 -1.65
CA ALA A 18 4.30 -9.42 -1.85
C ALA A 18 4.19 -8.00 -1.26
N VAL A 19 3.06 -7.31 -1.48
CA VAL A 19 2.80 -5.98 -0.91
C VAL A 19 2.72 -6.04 0.61
N ARG A 20 2.03 -7.03 1.18
CA ARG A 20 2.00 -7.24 2.63
C ARG A 20 3.38 -7.52 3.19
N ALA A 21 4.20 -8.33 2.54
CA ALA A 21 5.57 -8.62 2.95
C ALA A 21 6.46 -7.37 2.90
N MET A 22 6.30 -6.52 1.87
CA MET A 22 7.01 -5.23 1.79
C MET A 22 6.59 -4.27 2.90
N ILE A 23 5.29 -4.17 3.19
CA ILE A 23 4.77 -3.36 4.30
C ILE A 23 5.32 -3.88 5.64
N ALA A 24 5.26 -5.19 5.86
CA ALA A 24 5.79 -5.83 7.07
C ALA A 24 7.30 -5.58 7.21
N TRP A 25 8.05 -5.69 6.12
CA TRP A 25 9.47 -5.37 6.10
C TRP A 25 9.74 -3.91 6.43
N ALA A 26 8.98 -2.96 5.86
CA ALA A 26 9.12 -1.55 6.16
C ALA A 26 8.87 -1.24 7.65
N PHE A 27 7.87 -1.89 8.27
CA PHE A 27 7.58 -1.73 9.70
C PHE A 27 8.56 -2.43 10.64
N ARG A 28 9.52 -3.21 10.12
CA ARG A 28 10.67 -3.66 10.94
C ARG A 28 11.52 -2.48 11.39
N GLU A 29 11.54 -1.39 10.63
CA GLU A 29 12.16 -0.14 11.05
C GLU A 29 11.26 0.53 12.11
N PRO A 30 11.74 0.76 13.35
CA PRO A 30 10.92 1.33 14.43
C PRO A 30 10.38 2.72 14.11
N GLU A 31 11.13 3.50 13.34
CA GLU A 31 10.77 4.87 12.96
C GLU A 31 9.79 4.96 11.77
N CYS A 32 9.47 3.81 11.14
CA CYS A 32 8.43 3.72 10.12
C CYS A 32 7.06 3.67 10.79
N LEU A 33 6.35 4.80 10.73
CA LEU A 33 4.99 4.93 11.29
C LEU A 33 3.91 4.64 10.24
N PHE A 34 4.20 4.94 8.97
CA PHE A 34 3.27 4.78 7.87
C PHE A 34 4.01 4.32 6.60
N VAL A 35 3.29 3.55 5.80
CA VAL A 35 3.67 3.21 4.43
C VAL A 35 2.63 3.82 3.49
N THR A 36 3.07 4.50 2.45
CA THR A 36 2.21 5.16 1.46
C THR A 36 2.39 4.59 0.06
N ALA A 37 1.30 4.60 -0.71
CA ALA A 37 1.29 4.34 -2.15
C ALA A 37 0.51 5.48 -2.83
N PRO A 38 1.20 6.59 -3.16
CA PRO A 38 0.60 7.74 -3.83
C PRO A 38 0.38 7.47 -5.33
N HIS A 39 -0.33 8.37 -6.01
CA HIS A 39 -0.48 8.37 -7.48
C HIS A 39 -1.00 7.06 -8.08
N THR A 40 -1.84 6.31 -7.37
CA THR A 40 -2.44 5.09 -7.91
C THR A 40 -3.62 5.46 -8.81
N ALA A 41 -3.59 5.06 -10.07
CA ALA A 41 -4.68 5.36 -11.02
C ALA A 41 -6.03 4.83 -10.51
N ARG A 42 -7.02 5.72 -10.38
CA ARG A 42 -8.40 5.38 -10.00
C ARG A 42 -9.05 4.42 -10.99
N SER A 43 -8.68 4.52 -12.27
CA SER A 43 -9.14 3.66 -13.36
C SER A 43 -8.51 2.25 -13.36
N ASN A 44 -7.58 1.95 -12.44
CA ASN A 44 -6.96 0.64 -12.31
C ASN A 44 -7.54 -0.16 -11.11
N PRO A 45 -8.69 -0.84 -11.28
CA PRO A 45 -9.34 -1.58 -10.20
C PRO A 45 -8.50 -2.73 -9.67
N ALA A 46 -7.57 -3.28 -10.47
CA ALA A 46 -6.71 -4.37 -10.04
C ALA A 46 -5.71 -3.92 -8.97
N SER A 47 -5.00 -2.81 -9.19
CA SER A 47 -4.07 -2.25 -8.20
C SER A 47 -4.81 -1.77 -6.95
N ASN A 48 -5.97 -1.10 -7.12
CA ASN A 48 -6.77 -0.63 -6.00
C ASN A 48 -7.21 -1.78 -5.09
N ARG A 49 -7.66 -2.89 -5.67
CA ARG A 49 -8.06 -4.08 -4.91
C ARG A 49 -6.87 -4.75 -4.20
N VAL A 50 -5.67 -4.69 -4.78
CA VAL A 50 -4.46 -5.21 -4.12
C VAL A 50 -4.12 -4.38 -2.87
N LEU A 51 -4.11 -3.05 -2.99
CA LEU A 51 -3.80 -2.14 -1.88
C LEU A 51 -4.84 -2.24 -0.77
N GLU A 52 -6.12 -2.32 -1.13
CA GLU A 52 -7.22 -2.57 -0.20
C GLU A 52 -7.04 -3.90 0.55
N LYS A 53 -6.78 -5.00 -0.17
CA LYS A 53 -6.52 -6.31 0.45
C LYS A 53 -5.25 -6.32 1.32
N ALA A 54 -4.26 -5.50 1.00
CA ALA A 54 -3.06 -5.32 1.81
C ALA A 54 -3.31 -4.52 3.11
N GLY A 55 -4.55 -4.07 3.36
CA GLY A 55 -4.91 -3.31 4.56
C GLY A 55 -4.67 -1.81 4.44
N MET A 56 -4.30 -1.32 3.25
CA MET A 56 -4.14 0.10 3.01
C MET A 56 -5.50 0.79 2.85
N ARG A 57 -5.54 2.08 3.20
CA ARG A 57 -6.72 2.94 3.11
C ARG A 57 -6.41 4.20 2.34
N VAL A 58 -7.37 4.67 1.55
CA VAL A 58 -7.24 5.97 0.85
C VAL A 58 -7.25 7.09 1.88
N TYR A 59 -6.27 8.00 1.82
CA TYR A 59 -6.21 9.21 2.65
C TYR A 59 -6.28 10.50 1.85
N HIS A 60 -6.05 10.42 0.55
CA HIS A 60 -6.23 11.53 -0.39
C HIS A 60 -6.63 10.97 -1.75
N GLN A 61 -7.38 11.76 -2.52
CA GLN A 61 -7.84 11.36 -3.85
C GLN A 61 -8.03 12.60 -4.73
N THR A 62 -7.77 12.43 -6.02
CA THR A 62 -8.08 13.38 -7.08
C THR A 62 -9.13 12.75 -8.01
N GLU A 63 -9.44 13.43 -9.12
CA GLU A 63 -10.33 12.86 -10.14
C GLU A 63 -9.74 11.59 -10.78
N THR A 64 -8.42 11.52 -10.93
CA THR A 64 -7.71 10.47 -11.66
C THR A 64 -6.90 9.54 -10.77
N GLU A 65 -6.55 9.95 -9.55
CA GLU A 65 -5.59 9.25 -8.70
C GLU A 65 -6.11 9.03 -7.27
N LEU A 66 -5.60 7.98 -6.64
CA LEU A 66 -5.82 7.60 -5.26
C LEU A 66 -4.48 7.54 -4.52
N PHE A 67 -4.48 8.01 -3.28
CA PHE A 67 -3.33 8.01 -2.40
C PHE A 67 -3.66 7.13 -1.20
N TRP A 68 -2.91 6.05 -1.08
CA TRP A 68 -3.14 5.01 -0.09
C TRP A 68 -2.11 5.11 1.03
N ARG A 69 -2.52 4.76 2.25
CA ARG A 69 -1.63 4.60 3.38
C ARG A 69 -2.04 3.43 4.27
N VAL A 70 -1.08 2.88 5.00
CA VAL A 70 -1.32 2.01 6.16
C VAL A 70 -0.44 2.46 7.30
N SER A 71 -0.97 2.44 8.52
CA SER A 71 -0.19 2.74 9.72
C SER A 71 0.30 1.46 10.38
N ARG A 72 1.43 1.55 11.07
CA ARG A 72 1.94 0.45 11.90
C ARG A 72 0.89 -0.08 12.88
N GLU A 73 0.11 0.82 13.47
CA GLU A 73 -0.94 0.49 14.45
C GLU A 73 -2.11 -0.30 13.86
N THR A 74 -2.40 -0.10 12.57
CA THR A 74 -3.54 -0.72 11.90
C THR A 74 -3.16 -1.92 11.04
N PHE A 75 -1.85 -2.15 10.83
CA PHE A 75 -1.35 -3.25 10.04
C PHE A 75 -1.39 -4.56 10.82
N ILE A 76 -2.11 -5.53 10.28
CA ILE A 76 -2.18 -6.91 10.80
C ILE A 76 -1.33 -7.77 9.85
N PRO A 77 -0.18 -8.31 10.29
CA PRO A 77 0.54 -9.33 9.54
C PRO A 77 -0.40 -10.53 9.36
N GLY A 78 -0.62 -10.93 8.10
CA GLY A 78 -1.44 -12.08 7.74
C GLY A 78 -0.83 -13.40 8.17
#